data_AF-A0A8T5EYF0-F1
#
_entry.id   AF-A0A8T5EYF0-F1
#
_cell.length_a   1.000
_cell.length_b   1.000
_cell.length_c   1.000
_cell.angle_alpha   90.00
_cell.angle_beta   90.00
_cell.angle_gamma   90.00
#
_symmetry.space_group_name_H-M   'P 1'
#
loop_
_entity.id
_entity.type
_entity.pdbx_description
1 polymer ?
#
loop_
_entity_poly.entity_id
_entity_poly.type
_entity_poly.pdbx_seq_one_letter_code
_entity_poly.pdbx_strand_id
1 'polypeptide(L)'
;MGVDVFIDGVLHGQVPDGDKFVEQVISSRRDGKISGSLNLNYDSVKNRVDVVMCKDRHRRPLIIVKNGKSLLTDEHNNQLKAGKLKWSDLIKKGVIESLDALEEESAFVALNEEDITKEHTHLEVNPLAIFGANTSLVPYGNFEAAARLNGGQKNQRQGCSLYALNFLNRLDTNMNLLHYPQRPLVRSFTQDIFGDLMVGGQNITIAVLNYEGYNVEDSIVVNKGSLDRGYARITHYRPYIAEKARYPGGQVDRIAIPDKEIQGYTTEEDYRLLEEDGITYPEVDVKGSDVIIGKNSPPRFLSKLESFSAIANIRKDTSVRIKFGEIGTVSKVLMTESSDGNPLLRIEVRDTRVPIVGDKFSSRYGQKGIIGLVAKSEDVPFTESGIQPDLIFSPFGVSKRMTVCQLIEILGGKVAALSGRYVDGTSFDSEDSGDLRNELKELGFRDDGTETLYDGRTGKQYEARIFVGSIYYLRLKYNAKDKLQARARGRVALLTRQPTAGKAVEGGLRFGEMEKETLIGHGASLLMKERFDSDKAIIHVCDRCGDLAITDYYKDKVTCLTCGDKVKASPVEMSYAFKLFLDELKSLGIRPKLSLRDKYKINN
;
A
#
# COMPACT_ATOMS: atom_id res chain seq x y z
N MET A 1 16.37 -13.68 -56.70
CA MET A 1 15.70 -12.47 -56.16
C MET A 1 16.55 -11.99 -54.99
N GLY A 2 16.84 -10.70 -54.90
CA GLY A 2 17.54 -10.16 -53.74
C GLY A 2 16.66 -10.21 -52.49
N VAL A 3 17.29 -10.23 -51.32
CA VAL A 3 16.67 -10.13 -50.01
C VAL A 3 16.52 -8.65 -49.67
N ASP A 4 15.31 -8.19 -49.36
CA ASP A 4 15.07 -6.79 -49.02
C ASP A 4 15.65 -6.45 -47.64
N VAL A 5 16.36 -5.33 -47.53
CA VAL A 5 16.95 -4.85 -46.27
C VAL A 5 16.20 -3.61 -45.79
N PHE A 6 15.57 -3.73 -44.62
CA PHE A 6 14.90 -2.64 -43.93
C PHE A 6 15.77 -2.14 -42.78
N ILE A 7 15.88 -0.82 -42.62
CA ILE A 7 16.50 -0.19 -41.44
C ILE A 7 15.43 0.65 -40.77
N ASP A 8 15.11 0.32 -39.50
CA ASP A 8 14.04 0.97 -38.72
C ASP A 8 12.70 1.05 -39.48
N GLY A 9 12.38 0.02 -40.27
CA GLY A 9 11.14 -0.10 -41.05
C GLY A 9 11.17 0.59 -42.42
N VAL A 10 12.27 1.24 -42.80
CA VAL A 10 12.45 1.86 -44.13
C VAL A 10 13.23 0.92 -45.02
N LEU A 11 12.74 0.66 -46.24
CA LEU A 11 13.46 -0.14 -47.24
C LEU A 11 14.68 0.65 -47.73
N HIS A 12 15.88 0.10 -47.54
CA HIS A 12 17.12 0.74 -47.95
C HIS A 12 17.77 0.09 -49.18
N GLY A 13 17.53 -1.19 -49.45
CA GLY A 13 18.12 -1.88 -50.60
C GLY A 13 17.90 -3.38 -50.57
N GLN A 14 18.65 -4.09 -51.42
CA GLN A 14 18.61 -5.55 -51.52
C GLN A 14 20.01 -6.15 -51.40
N VAL A 15 20.11 -7.30 -50.72
CA VAL A 15 21.34 -8.10 -50.63
C VAL A 15 21.16 -9.46 -51.32
N PRO A 16 22.20 -10.05 -51.91
CA PRO A 16 22.07 -11.31 -52.64
C PRO A 16 21.84 -12.53 -51.75
N ASP A 17 22.33 -12.51 -50.51
CA ASP A 17 22.30 -13.63 -49.56
C ASP A 17 22.09 -13.06 -48.14
N GLY A 18 20.92 -13.34 -47.56
CA GLY A 18 20.50 -12.79 -46.26
C GLY A 18 21.32 -13.35 -45.10
N ASP A 19 21.56 -14.67 -45.09
CA ASP A 19 22.30 -15.35 -44.04
C ASP A 19 23.75 -14.86 -43.96
N LYS A 20 24.43 -14.78 -45.11
CA LYS A 20 25.80 -14.24 -45.16
C LYS A 20 25.86 -12.78 -44.73
N PHE A 21 24.86 -11.99 -45.09
CA PHE A 21 24.80 -10.59 -44.67
C PHE A 21 24.68 -10.48 -43.15
N VAL A 22 23.80 -11.28 -42.54
CA VAL A 22 23.65 -11.30 -41.08
C VAL A 22 24.94 -11.72 -40.39
N GLU A 23 25.58 -12.80 -40.82
CA GLU A 23 26.86 -13.27 -40.25
C GLU A 23 27.98 -12.23 -40.34
N GLN A 24 28.06 -11.51 -41.46
CA GLN A 24 29.06 -10.45 -41.66
C GLN A 24 28.83 -9.24 -40.74
N VAL A 25 27.57 -8.84 -40.54
CA VAL A 25 27.23 -7.73 -39.64
C VAL A 25 27.44 -8.13 -38.18
N ILE A 26 27.02 -9.33 -37.77
CA ILE A 26 27.21 -9.84 -36.41
C ILE A 26 28.71 -9.99 -36.09
N SER A 27 29.51 -10.56 -37.01
CA SER A 27 30.97 -10.65 -36.82
C SER A 27 31.62 -9.27 -36.70
N SER A 28 31.22 -8.31 -37.54
CA SER A 28 31.71 -6.92 -37.45
C SER A 28 31.29 -6.22 -36.16
N ARG A 29 30.10 -6.54 -35.61
CA ARG A 29 29.64 -6.07 -34.30
C ARG A 29 30.48 -6.66 -33.17
N ARG A 30 30.76 -7.96 -33.20
CA ARG A 30 31.58 -8.67 -32.20
C ARG A 30 33.05 -8.21 -32.21
N ASP A 31 33.58 -7.82 -33.36
CA ASP A 31 34.90 -7.19 -33.52
C ASP A 31 34.94 -5.73 -33.02
N GLY A 32 33.80 -5.13 -32.69
CA GLY A 32 33.69 -3.73 -32.29
C GLY A 32 33.81 -2.71 -33.43
N LYS A 33 33.73 -3.14 -34.70
CA LYS A 33 33.74 -2.24 -35.88
C LYS A 33 32.42 -1.50 -36.06
N ILE A 34 31.33 -2.12 -35.63
CA ILE A 34 29.97 -1.56 -35.65
C ILE A 34 29.48 -1.39 -34.21
N SER A 35 28.58 -0.44 -33.98
CA SER A 35 27.97 -0.23 -32.66
C SER A 35 27.26 -1.50 -32.18
N GLY A 36 27.54 -1.92 -30.93
CA GLY A 36 26.80 -2.98 -30.24
C GLY A 36 25.33 -2.65 -29.94
N SER A 37 24.84 -1.47 -30.36
CA SER A 37 23.42 -1.12 -30.34
C SER A 37 22.64 -1.63 -31.54
N LEU A 38 23.31 -2.02 -32.62
CA LEU A 38 22.63 -2.54 -33.81
C LEU A 38 22.20 -3.98 -33.55
N ASN A 39 20.92 -4.29 -33.78
CA ASN A 39 20.39 -5.66 -33.82
C ASN A 39 19.76 -5.90 -35.18
N LEU A 40 19.77 -7.14 -35.64
CA LEU A 40 19.23 -7.53 -36.93
C LEU A 40 18.70 -8.95 -36.91
N ASN A 41 17.71 -9.23 -37.74
CA ASN A 41 17.21 -10.57 -37.97
C ASN A 41 16.92 -10.80 -39.46
N TYR A 42 17.14 -12.01 -39.94
CA TYR A 42 16.76 -12.43 -41.28
C TYR A 42 15.52 -13.33 -41.19
N ASP A 43 14.40 -12.84 -41.73
CA ASP A 43 13.17 -13.60 -41.85
C ASP A 43 13.18 -14.34 -43.19
N SER A 44 13.50 -15.64 -43.14
CA SER A 44 13.58 -16.50 -44.32
C SER A 44 12.22 -16.71 -45.00
N VAL A 45 11.10 -16.54 -44.28
CA VAL A 45 9.75 -16.71 -44.82
C VAL A 45 9.35 -15.50 -45.66
N LYS A 46 9.66 -14.29 -45.15
CA LYS A 46 9.40 -13.04 -45.88
C LYS A 46 10.53 -12.63 -46.83
N ASN A 47 11.65 -13.36 -46.81
CA ASN A 47 12.86 -13.05 -47.56
C ASN A 47 13.32 -11.59 -47.36
N ARG A 48 13.43 -11.17 -46.09
CA ARG A 48 13.82 -9.81 -45.71
C ARG A 48 14.75 -9.79 -44.50
N VAL A 49 15.67 -8.84 -44.45
CA VAL A 49 16.50 -8.53 -43.28
C VAL A 49 15.98 -7.26 -42.64
N ASP A 50 15.58 -7.36 -41.37
CA ASP A 50 15.16 -6.23 -40.56
C ASP A 50 16.34 -5.81 -39.66
N VAL A 51 16.87 -4.61 -39.86
CA VAL A 51 17.90 -3.99 -39.03
C VAL A 51 17.26 -2.91 -38.17
N VAL A 52 17.50 -2.96 -36.87
CA VAL A 52 16.90 -2.01 -35.93
C VAL A 52 17.98 -1.28 -35.14
N MET A 53 17.93 0.04 -35.21
CA MET A 53 18.86 0.96 -34.55
C MET A 53 18.14 1.98 -33.66
N CYS A 54 16.81 1.90 -33.59
CA CYS A 54 16.00 2.80 -32.78
C CYS A 54 16.39 2.80 -31.28
N LYS A 55 16.11 3.94 -30.63
CA LYS A 55 16.30 4.15 -29.19
C LYS A 55 15.18 3.43 -28.40
N ASP A 56 15.42 3.19 -27.12
CA ASP A 56 14.44 2.63 -26.16
C ASP A 56 14.08 1.14 -26.30
N ARG A 57 14.88 0.35 -27.02
CA ARG A 57 14.72 -1.10 -27.07
C ARG A 57 15.19 -1.79 -25.80
N HIS A 58 14.38 -2.73 -25.32
CA HIS A 58 14.80 -3.67 -24.29
C HIS A 58 15.69 -4.74 -24.91
N ARG A 59 16.86 -4.93 -24.31
CA ARG A 59 17.84 -5.90 -24.75
C ARG A 59 18.27 -6.77 -23.59
N ARG A 60 18.45 -8.05 -23.85
CA ARG A 60 18.88 -9.07 -22.89
C ARG A 60 20.34 -9.43 -23.18
N PRO A 61 21.26 -9.24 -22.23
CA PRO A 61 22.65 -9.67 -22.40
C PRO A 61 22.74 -11.19 -22.25
N LEU A 62 23.36 -11.84 -23.22
CA LEU A 62 23.62 -13.28 -23.26
C LEU A 62 25.09 -13.55 -23.51
N ILE A 63 25.57 -14.71 -23.08
CA ILE A 63 26.93 -15.17 -23.35
C ILE A 63 26.94 -15.83 -24.72
N ILE A 64 27.91 -15.50 -25.56
CA ILE A 64 28.03 -16.12 -26.89
C ILE A 64 28.58 -17.54 -26.74
N VAL A 65 27.97 -18.48 -27.45
CA VAL A 65 28.44 -19.87 -27.59
C VAL A 65 28.97 -20.07 -29.01
N LYS A 66 30.14 -20.70 -29.13
CA LYS A 66 30.69 -21.12 -30.42
C LYS A 66 31.08 -22.59 -30.39
N ASN A 67 30.56 -23.36 -31.34
CA ASN A 67 30.87 -24.79 -31.50
C ASN A 67 30.65 -25.62 -30.22
N GLY A 68 29.59 -25.32 -29.45
CA GLY A 68 29.27 -26.00 -28.20
C GLY A 68 30.19 -25.63 -27.03
N LYS A 69 30.89 -24.50 -27.08
CA LYS A 69 31.64 -23.95 -25.94
C LYS A 69 31.27 -22.49 -25.69
N SER A 70 31.07 -22.16 -24.41
CA SER A 70 30.92 -20.76 -23.96
C SER A 70 32.20 -19.97 -24.24
N LEU A 71 32.06 -18.74 -24.74
CA LEU A 71 33.19 -17.80 -24.86
C LEU A 71 33.59 -17.18 -23.51
N LEU A 72 32.72 -17.27 -22.51
CA LEU A 72 33.09 -16.93 -21.14
C LEU A 72 33.87 -18.11 -20.55
N THR A 73 35.10 -17.86 -20.11
CA THR A 73 36.00 -18.88 -19.57
C THR A 73 36.28 -18.62 -18.10
N ASP A 74 36.76 -19.64 -17.38
CA ASP A 74 37.16 -19.50 -15.98
C ASP A 74 38.24 -18.44 -15.76
N GLU A 75 39.10 -18.20 -16.76
CA GLU A 75 40.08 -17.11 -16.71
C GLU A 75 39.40 -15.74 -16.68
N HIS A 76 38.36 -15.54 -17.51
CA HIS A 76 37.56 -14.31 -17.47
C HIS A 76 36.89 -14.16 -16.09
N ASN A 77 36.34 -15.23 -15.53
CA ASN A 77 35.73 -15.22 -14.19
C ASN A 77 36.75 -14.87 -13.09
N ASN A 78 37.95 -15.43 -13.14
CA ASN A 78 39.03 -15.10 -12.19
C ASN A 78 39.51 -13.65 -12.35
N GLN A 79 39.60 -13.13 -13.58
CA GLN A 79 39.95 -11.74 -13.84
C GLN A 79 38.86 -10.76 -13.38
N LEU A 80 37.57 -11.12 -13.51
CA LEU A 80 36.43 -10.37 -12.96
C LEU A 80 36.49 -10.32 -11.44
N LYS A 81 36.69 -11.47 -10.77
CA LYS A 81 36.84 -11.56 -9.31
C LYS A 81 38.03 -10.75 -8.79
N ALA A 82 39.14 -10.72 -9.55
CA ALA A 82 40.31 -9.91 -9.24
C ALA A 82 40.15 -8.41 -9.57
N GLY A 83 39.03 -7.98 -10.16
CA GLY A 83 38.76 -6.60 -10.55
C GLY A 83 39.60 -6.08 -11.73
N LYS A 84 40.29 -6.97 -12.46
CA LYS A 84 41.13 -6.61 -13.62
C LYS A 84 40.32 -6.39 -14.89
N LEU A 85 39.13 -6.99 -14.95
CA LEU A 85 38.24 -6.95 -16.09
C LEU A 85 36.87 -6.42 -15.65
N LYS A 86 36.25 -5.55 -16.44
CA LYS A 86 34.89 -5.03 -16.17
C LYS A 86 33.87 -5.63 -17.14
N TRP A 87 32.59 -5.56 -16.78
CA TRP A 87 31.49 -5.98 -17.66
C TRP A 87 31.53 -5.32 -19.05
N SER A 88 31.87 -4.03 -19.10
CA SER A 88 32.05 -3.30 -20.36
C SER A 88 33.13 -3.90 -21.26
N ASP A 89 34.16 -4.51 -20.68
CA ASP A 89 35.27 -5.08 -21.43
C ASP A 89 34.87 -6.44 -22.03
N LEU A 90 34.00 -7.21 -21.37
CA LEU A 90 33.41 -8.44 -21.95
C LEU A 90 32.57 -8.15 -23.19
N ILE A 91 31.80 -7.06 -23.16
CA ILE A 91 31.03 -6.60 -24.32
C ILE A 91 31.98 -6.19 -25.45
N LYS A 92 33.01 -5.40 -25.15
CA LYS A 92 34.02 -4.97 -26.15
C LYS A 92 34.82 -6.12 -26.75
N LYS A 93 35.09 -7.16 -25.96
CA LYS A 93 35.78 -8.39 -26.41
C LYS A 93 34.86 -9.34 -27.19
N GLY A 94 33.57 -9.02 -27.33
CA GLY A 94 32.60 -9.88 -28.02
C GLY A 94 32.34 -11.20 -27.29
N VAL A 95 32.44 -11.22 -25.96
CA VAL A 95 32.08 -12.38 -25.11
C VAL A 95 30.59 -12.35 -24.77
N ILE A 96 30.06 -11.16 -24.51
CA ILE A 96 28.66 -10.91 -24.16
C ILE A 96 28.02 -10.11 -25.28
N GLU A 97 26.82 -10.53 -25.69
CA GLU A 97 26.03 -9.91 -26.75
C GLU A 97 24.65 -9.54 -26.22
N SER A 98 24.15 -8.36 -26.57
CA SER A 98 22.83 -7.89 -26.12
C SER A 98 21.83 -8.01 -27.26
N LEU A 99 20.93 -8.99 -27.15
CA LEU A 99 19.90 -9.26 -28.15
C LEU A 99 18.63 -8.48 -27.80
N ASP A 100 17.94 -7.94 -28.81
CA ASP A 100 16.56 -7.50 -28.66
C ASP A 100 15.59 -8.63 -29.04
N ALA A 101 14.30 -8.40 -28.86
CA ALA A 101 13.27 -9.39 -29.19
C ALA A 101 13.27 -9.80 -30.67
N LEU A 102 13.75 -8.94 -31.59
CA LEU A 102 13.81 -9.25 -33.01
C LEU A 102 14.93 -10.26 -33.30
N GLU A 103 16.11 -10.03 -32.75
CA GLU A 103 17.27 -10.90 -32.95
C GLU A 103 17.19 -12.18 -32.12
N GLU A 104 16.51 -12.14 -30.96
CA GLU A 104 16.27 -13.31 -30.10
C GLU A 104 15.47 -14.42 -30.81
N GLU A 105 14.63 -14.10 -31.80
CA GLU A 105 13.92 -15.10 -32.64
C GLU A 105 14.89 -16.04 -33.39
N SER A 106 16.10 -15.58 -33.68
CA SER A 106 17.15 -16.38 -34.34
C SER A 106 18.11 -17.07 -33.36
N ALA A 107 17.91 -16.87 -32.05
CA ALA A 107 18.80 -17.37 -31.02
C ALA A 107 18.28 -18.66 -30.37
N PHE A 108 19.15 -19.69 -30.32
CA PHE A 108 18.90 -20.90 -29.54
C PHE A 108 19.74 -20.83 -28.25
N VAL A 109 19.08 -20.48 -27.14
CA VAL A 109 19.73 -20.11 -25.87
C VAL A 109 19.70 -21.29 -24.89
N ALA A 110 20.88 -21.70 -24.41
CA ALA A 110 21.02 -22.68 -23.33
C ALA A 110 20.76 -22.03 -21.97
N LEU A 111 20.08 -22.72 -21.05
CA LEU A 111 19.82 -22.21 -19.69
C LEU A 111 21.02 -22.39 -18.76
N ASN A 112 21.65 -23.56 -18.79
CA ASN A 112 22.83 -23.89 -18.01
C ASN A 112 23.98 -24.30 -18.92
N GLU A 113 25.21 -24.23 -18.41
CA GLU A 113 26.40 -24.65 -19.16
C GLU A 113 26.38 -26.15 -19.51
N GLU A 114 25.72 -26.96 -18.67
CA GLU A 114 25.58 -28.41 -18.86
C GLU A 114 24.71 -28.78 -20.08
N ASP A 115 23.77 -27.90 -20.45
CA ASP A 115 22.81 -28.13 -21.54
C ASP A 115 23.37 -27.71 -22.91
N ILE A 116 24.60 -27.18 -22.97
CA ILE A 116 25.19 -26.67 -24.20
C ILE A 116 25.45 -27.79 -25.21
N THR A 117 24.77 -27.68 -26.35
CA THR A 117 25.04 -28.48 -27.56
C THR A 117 25.71 -27.65 -28.63
N LYS A 118 26.14 -28.29 -29.74
CA LYS A 118 26.74 -27.59 -30.89
C LYS A 118 25.76 -26.66 -31.63
N GLU A 119 24.46 -26.84 -31.42
CA GLU A 119 23.40 -26.06 -32.06
C GLU A 119 23.08 -24.76 -31.31
N HIS A 120 23.45 -24.67 -30.03
CA HIS A 120 23.19 -23.48 -29.22
C HIS A 120 24.04 -22.31 -29.69
N THR A 121 23.40 -21.15 -29.83
CA THR A 121 24.05 -19.90 -30.26
C THR A 121 24.47 -19.04 -29.07
N HIS A 122 23.71 -19.11 -27.99
CA HIS A 122 23.93 -18.32 -26.78
C HIS A 122 23.69 -19.15 -25.51
N LEU A 123 24.17 -18.63 -24.39
CA LEU A 123 24.00 -19.16 -23.05
C LEU A 123 23.47 -18.06 -22.14
N GLU A 124 22.53 -18.41 -21.26
CA GLU A 124 22.01 -17.51 -20.23
C GLU A 124 23.10 -17.15 -19.22
N VAL A 125 23.19 -15.87 -18.84
CA VAL A 125 24.17 -15.43 -17.82
C VAL A 125 23.86 -16.08 -16.46
N ASN A 126 22.58 -16.05 -16.08
CA ASN A 126 22.06 -16.79 -14.94
C ASN A 126 20.51 -16.85 -15.05
N PRO A 127 19.87 -18.03 -14.88
CA PRO A 127 18.40 -18.15 -14.91
C PRO A 127 17.64 -17.20 -13.97
N LEU A 128 18.29 -16.70 -12.91
CA LEU A 128 17.78 -15.68 -11.99
C LEU A 128 17.39 -14.37 -12.65
N ALA A 129 17.97 -14.04 -13.80
CA ALA A 129 17.72 -12.79 -14.52
C ALA A 129 16.24 -12.63 -14.92
N ILE A 130 15.46 -13.71 -14.94
CA ILE A 130 14.02 -13.67 -15.19
C ILE A 130 13.24 -12.93 -14.10
N PHE A 131 13.75 -12.89 -12.87
CA PHE A 131 13.04 -12.27 -11.75
C PHE A 131 13.33 -10.76 -11.66
N GLY A 132 12.27 -9.98 -11.46
CA GLY A 132 12.41 -8.59 -11.05
C GLY A 132 12.89 -8.47 -9.60
N ALA A 133 13.51 -7.34 -9.25
CA ALA A 133 14.14 -7.09 -7.95
C ALA A 133 13.23 -7.28 -6.71
N ASN A 134 11.90 -7.21 -6.85
CA ASN A 134 10.99 -7.48 -5.73
C ASN A 134 10.58 -8.95 -5.63
N THR A 135 10.54 -9.65 -6.78
CA THR A 135 10.18 -11.07 -6.85
C THR A 135 11.32 -11.92 -6.31
N SER A 136 12.55 -11.52 -6.60
CA SER A 136 13.77 -12.15 -6.08
C SER A 136 13.93 -12.05 -4.56
N LEU A 137 13.20 -11.19 -3.86
CA LEU A 137 13.19 -11.12 -2.39
C LEU A 137 12.41 -12.26 -1.72
N VAL A 138 11.67 -13.05 -2.50
CA VAL A 138 10.99 -14.26 -2.02
C VAL A 138 11.96 -15.43 -2.18
N PRO A 139 12.52 -15.97 -1.09
CA PRO A 139 13.48 -17.07 -1.19
C PRO A 139 12.74 -18.37 -1.57
N TYR A 140 13.43 -19.29 -2.23
CA TYR A 140 12.87 -20.54 -2.73
C TYR A 140 11.67 -20.34 -3.67
N GLY A 141 11.63 -19.22 -4.40
CA GLY A 141 10.46 -18.82 -5.21
C GLY A 141 10.08 -19.81 -6.31
N ASN A 142 11.02 -20.68 -6.73
CA ASN A 142 10.81 -21.75 -7.69
C ASN A 142 9.91 -22.90 -7.16
N PHE A 143 9.76 -23.04 -5.83
CA PHE A 143 8.89 -24.04 -5.22
C PHE A 143 7.47 -23.51 -4.91
N GLU A 144 7.17 -22.27 -5.30
CA GLU A 144 5.92 -21.57 -4.96
C GLU A 144 4.98 -21.50 -6.16
N ALA A 145 3.68 -21.45 -5.91
CA ALA A 145 2.71 -21.16 -6.97
C ALA A 145 2.89 -19.72 -7.49
N ALA A 146 2.85 -19.52 -8.81
CA ALA A 146 3.07 -18.20 -9.44
C ALA A 146 2.15 -17.08 -8.88
N ALA A 147 0.89 -17.41 -8.56
CA ALA A 147 -0.05 -16.47 -7.96
C ALA A 147 0.41 -15.98 -6.57
N ARG A 148 1.05 -16.84 -5.79
CA ARG A 148 1.58 -16.54 -4.45
C ARG A 148 2.88 -15.79 -4.52
N LEU A 149 3.75 -16.12 -5.47
CA LEU A 149 4.97 -15.36 -5.74
C LEU A 149 4.67 -13.88 -6.04
N ASN A 150 3.64 -13.62 -6.87
CA ASN A 150 3.12 -12.27 -7.11
C ASN A 150 2.55 -11.61 -5.84
N GLY A 151 1.91 -12.40 -4.97
CA GLY A 151 1.48 -11.96 -3.65
C GLY A 151 2.66 -11.53 -2.78
N GLY A 152 3.70 -12.37 -2.69
CA GLY A 152 4.92 -12.12 -1.93
C GLY A 152 5.63 -10.85 -2.37
N GLN A 153 5.82 -10.68 -3.68
CA GLN A 153 6.36 -9.47 -4.28
C GLN A 153 5.60 -8.20 -3.87
N LYS A 154 4.26 -8.25 -3.86
CA LYS A 154 3.42 -7.11 -3.40
C LYS A 154 3.55 -6.85 -1.90
N ASN A 155 3.85 -7.87 -1.10
CA ASN A 155 3.94 -7.76 0.35
C ASN A 155 5.22 -7.07 0.77
N GLN A 156 6.34 -7.35 0.09
CA GLN A 156 7.61 -6.65 0.31
C GLN A 156 7.45 -5.12 0.12
N ARG A 157 6.68 -4.69 -0.88
CA ARG A 157 6.36 -3.27 -1.11
C ARG A 157 5.45 -2.65 -0.04
N GLN A 158 4.73 -3.47 0.72
CA GLN A 158 3.78 -3.03 1.75
C GLN A 158 4.35 -3.15 3.17
N GLY A 159 5.49 -3.83 3.33
CA GLY A 159 6.19 -4.00 4.59
C GLY A 159 6.72 -2.67 5.12
N CYS A 160 6.63 -2.48 6.44
CA CYS A 160 7.21 -1.35 7.13
C CYS A 160 8.72 -1.56 7.26
N SER A 161 9.51 -0.56 6.90
CA SER A 161 10.97 -0.62 6.84
C SER A 161 11.57 0.76 7.12
N LEU A 162 12.88 0.81 7.28
CA LEU A 162 13.64 2.05 7.12
C LEU A 162 13.66 2.43 5.63
N TYR A 163 12.82 3.39 5.25
CA TYR A 163 12.64 3.76 3.84
C TYR A 163 13.70 4.75 3.32
N ALA A 164 14.29 5.55 4.20
CA ALA A 164 15.34 6.51 3.86
C ALA A 164 16.20 6.80 5.10
N LEU A 165 17.52 6.91 4.94
CA LEU A 165 18.44 7.23 6.05
C LEU A 165 18.23 8.64 6.59
N ASN A 166 17.87 9.59 5.71
CA ASN A 166 17.63 10.98 6.06
C ASN A 166 16.16 11.26 6.46
N PHE A 167 15.41 10.24 6.89
CA PHE A 167 14.01 10.42 7.33
C PHE A 167 13.87 11.45 8.46
N LEU A 168 14.90 11.61 9.30
CA LEU A 168 14.94 12.64 10.33
C LEU A 168 14.99 14.07 9.77
N ASN A 169 15.44 14.30 8.54
CA ASN A 169 15.44 15.63 7.92
C ASN A 169 14.32 15.79 6.88
N ARG A 170 13.65 14.70 6.52
CA ARG A 170 12.61 14.67 5.51
C ARG A 170 11.23 14.85 6.15
N LEU A 171 10.30 15.40 5.37
CA LEU A 171 8.89 15.52 5.73
C LEU A 171 8.05 14.74 4.72
N ASP A 172 7.56 13.57 5.13
CA ASP A 172 6.80 12.67 4.26
C ASP A 172 5.42 12.36 4.78
N THR A 173 4.48 12.25 3.85
CA THR A 173 3.09 12.00 4.20
C THR A 173 2.83 10.53 4.47
N ASN A 174 2.38 10.20 5.69
CA ASN A 174 1.93 8.88 6.11
C ASN A 174 3.00 7.77 6.03
N MET A 175 4.18 8.03 6.57
CA MET A 175 5.25 7.03 6.61
C MET A 175 5.18 6.17 7.87
N ASN A 176 5.52 4.89 7.74
CA ASN A 176 5.65 3.96 8.86
C ASN A 176 7.10 3.49 8.95
N LEU A 177 7.78 3.85 10.04
CA LEU A 177 9.14 3.44 10.31
C LEU A 177 9.16 2.27 11.30
N LEU A 178 9.77 1.15 10.92
CA LEU A 178 10.01 0.04 11.83
C LEU A 178 11.19 0.35 12.77
N HIS A 179 11.03 0.11 14.07
CA HIS A 179 12.06 0.46 15.08
C HIS A 179 13.32 -0.40 14.98
N TYR A 180 13.14 -1.72 14.84
CA TYR A 180 14.23 -2.70 14.87
C TYR A 180 14.18 -3.60 13.64
N PRO A 181 14.46 -3.09 12.42
CA PRO A 181 14.58 -3.93 11.24
C PRO A 181 15.76 -4.90 11.41
N GLN A 182 15.60 -6.13 10.91
CA GLN A 182 16.64 -7.15 10.95
C GLN A 182 16.97 -7.65 9.55
N ARG A 183 18.19 -8.18 9.38
CA ARG A 183 18.56 -8.93 8.18
C ARG A 183 17.91 -10.31 8.25
N PRO A 184 17.28 -10.81 7.17
CA PRO A 184 16.74 -12.17 7.16
C PRO A 184 17.86 -13.21 7.27
N LEU A 185 17.56 -14.31 7.97
CA LEU A 185 18.48 -15.45 8.11
C LEU A 185 18.62 -16.24 6.81
N VAL A 186 17.51 -16.49 6.14
CA VAL A 186 17.46 -17.07 4.80
C VAL A 186 17.41 -15.93 3.77
N ARG A 187 18.45 -15.81 2.97
CA ARG A 187 18.65 -14.69 2.06
C ARG A 187 18.41 -15.08 0.61
N SER A 188 18.26 -14.07 -0.23
CA SER A 188 18.38 -14.22 -1.67
C SER A 188 19.48 -13.31 -2.19
N PHE A 189 20.00 -13.60 -3.38
CA PHE A 189 21.05 -12.82 -4.05
C PHE A 189 20.79 -11.31 -4.04
N THR A 190 19.52 -10.90 -4.12
CA THR A 190 19.12 -9.49 -4.11
C THR A 190 19.46 -8.83 -2.78
N GLN A 191 19.27 -9.54 -1.67
CA GLN A 191 19.63 -9.03 -0.34
C GLN A 191 21.14 -8.96 -0.15
N ASP A 192 21.92 -9.82 -0.80
CA ASP A 192 23.37 -9.72 -0.74
C ASP A 192 23.92 -8.57 -1.59
N ILE A 193 23.27 -8.23 -2.71
CA ILE A 193 23.62 -7.06 -3.53
C ILE A 193 23.29 -5.74 -2.81
N PHE A 194 22.07 -5.61 -2.28
CA PHE A 194 21.61 -4.35 -1.69
C PHE A 194 21.89 -4.24 -0.18
N GLY A 195 22.25 -5.34 0.47
CA GLY A 195 22.59 -5.40 1.88
C GLY A 195 21.50 -4.82 2.79
N ASP A 196 21.92 -3.90 3.66
CA ASP A 196 21.07 -3.26 4.67
C ASP A 196 20.00 -2.34 4.11
N LEU A 197 20.03 -2.02 2.81
CA LEU A 197 19.00 -1.18 2.20
C LEU A 197 17.67 -1.92 2.00
N MET A 198 17.66 -3.25 2.09
CA MET A 198 16.49 -4.10 1.83
C MET A 198 15.99 -4.86 3.07
N VAL A 199 15.92 -4.20 4.22
CA VAL A 199 15.43 -4.78 5.49
C VAL A 199 14.03 -4.29 5.87
N GLY A 200 12.98 -5.05 5.56
CA GLY A 200 11.57 -4.69 5.83
C GLY A 200 10.83 -5.47 6.92
N GLY A 201 11.53 -6.20 7.78
CA GLY A 201 10.92 -7.15 8.71
C GLY A 201 11.85 -7.58 9.84
N GLN A 202 11.45 -8.65 10.52
CA GLN A 202 12.17 -9.23 11.65
C GLN A 202 12.15 -10.76 11.57
N ASN A 203 13.23 -11.40 12.00
CA ASN A 203 13.24 -12.84 12.19
C ASN A 203 12.48 -13.15 13.48
N ILE A 204 11.61 -14.14 13.40
CA ILE A 204 10.79 -14.59 14.53
C ILE A 204 10.81 -16.10 14.62
N THR A 205 10.59 -16.61 15.82
CA THR A 205 10.31 -18.03 16.01
C THR A 205 8.83 -18.29 15.76
N ILE A 206 8.54 -19.19 14.84
CA ILE A 206 7.18 -19.57 14.46
C ILE A 206 6.89 -21.01 14.84
N ALA A 207 5.69 -21.26 15.38
CA ALA A 207 5.18 -22.60 15.61
C ALA A 207 3.94 -22.85 14.74
N VAL A 208 3.91 -24.00 14.06
CA VAL A 208 2.77 -24.39 13.21
C VAL A 208 1.81 -25.26 14.02
N LEU A 209 0.86 -24.62 14.70
CA LEU A 209 -0.07 -25.22 15.66
C LEU A 209 -1.39 -24.44 15.64
N ASN A 210 -2.53 -25.10 15.86
CA ASN A 210 -3.78 -24.38 16.13
C ASN A 210 -3.86 -24.00 17.61
N TYR A 211 -4.09 -22.71 17.89
CA TYR A 211 -4.15 -22.19 19.26
C TYR A 211 -5.56 -21.68 19.56
N GLU A 212 -6.35 -22.48 20.28
CA GLU A 212 -7.72 -22.18 20.74
C GLU A 212 -8.70 -21.69 19.66
N GLY A 213 -8.39 -21.89 18.38
CA GLY A 213 -9.19 -21.36 17.27
C GLY A 213 -8.92 -19.90 16.91
N TYR A 214 -8.05 -19.18 17.64
CA TYR A 214 -7.73 -17.77 17.38
C TYR A 214 -6.76 -17.54 16.22
N ASN A 215 -6.27 -18.60 15.58
CA ASN A 215 -5.50 -18.55 14.34
C ASN A 215 -6.20 -19.24 13.15
N VAL A 216 -7.52 -19.41 13.21
CA VAL A 216 -8.33 -19.95 12.10
C VAL A 216 -8.62 -18.85 11.06
N GLU A 217 -8.78 -19.21 9.78
CA GLU A 217 -9.08 -18.28 8.68
C GLU A 217 -8.13 -17.06 8.62
N ASP A 218 -6.83 -17.31 8.41
CA ASP A 218 -5.78 -16.30 8.23
C ASP A 218 -5.52 -15.38 9.41
N SER A 219 -5.99 -15.75 10.59
CA SER A 219 -5.55 -15.09 11.82
C SER A 219 -4.23 -15.69 12.33
N ILE A 220 -3.46 -14.87 13.03
CA ILE A 220 -2.22 -15.27 13.70
C ILE A 220 -2.34 -14.97 15.19
N VAL A 221 -1.72 -15.80 16.03
CA VAL A 221 -1.55 -15.50 17.45
C VAL A 221 -0.13 -15.02 17.67
N VAL A 222 0.03 -13.93 18.42
CA VAL A 222 1.34 -13.32 18.71
C VAL A 222 1.58 -13.33 20.21
N ASN A 223 2.82 -13.61 20.61
CA ASN A 223 3.25 -13.57 22.00
C ASN A 223 3.35 -12.12 22.51
N LYS A 224 2.61 -11.80 23.58
CA LYS A 224 2.65 -10.50 24.25
C LYS A 224 4.05 -10.17 24.77
N GLY A 225 4.79 -11.15 25.31
CA GLY A 225 6.14 -10.93 25.82
C GLY A 225 7.09 -10.38 24.74
N SER A 226 6.97 -10.88 23.52
CA SER A 226 7.75 -10.40 22.37
C SER A 226 7.33 -8.99 21.95
N LEU A 227 6.03 -8.67 21.96
CA LEU A 227 5.51 -7.32 21.67
C LEU A 227 5.96 -6.28 22.71
N ASP A 228 5.95 -6.66 23.99
CA ASP A 228 6.38 -5.82 25.11
C ASP A 228 7.89 -5.53 25.07
N ARG A 229 8.68 -6.43 24.44
CA ARG A 229 10.12 -6.26 24.20
C ARG A 229 10.46 -5.50 22.92
N GLY A 230 9.47 -5.13 22.09
CA GLY A 230 9.70 -4.31 20.90
C GLY A 230 9.45 -5.00 19.56
N TYR A 231 8.93 -6.23 19.55
CA TYR A 231 8.56 -6.90 18.30
C TYR A 231 7.59 -6.05 17.49
N ALA A 232 7.96 -5.84 16.22
CA ALA A 232 7.22 -5.15 15.19
C ALA A 232 6.72 -3.74 15.54
N ARG A 233 7.32 -3.02 16.49
CA ARG A 233 6.93 -1.63 16.82
C ARG A 233 7.26 -0.67 15.67
N ILE A 234 6.32 0.24 15.38
CA ILE A 234 6.50 1.25 14.35
C ILE A 234 6.27 2.66 14.90
N THR A 235 6.91 3.65 14.28
CA THR A 235 6.52 5.06 14.43
C THR A 235 5.86 5.52 13.13
N HIS A 236 4.63 6.03 13.22
CA HIS A 236 3.92 6.64 12.12
C HIS A 236 4.20 8.14 12.08
N TYR A 237 4.64 8.67 10.94
CA TYR A 237 4.92 10.09 10.75
C TYR A 237 3.88 10.74 9.84
N ARG A 238 3.42 11.93 10.23
CA ARG A 238 2.49 12.74 9.45
C ARG A 238 2.78 14.24 9.55
N PRO A 239 2.98 14.92 8.41
CA PRO A 239 3.08 16.36 8.36
C PRO A 239 1.70 17.01 8.26
N TYR A 240 1.55 18.14 8.93
CA TYR A 240 0.47 19.10 8.82
C TYR A 240 1.05 20.39 8.25
N ILE A 241 0.35 20.98 7.30
CA ILE A 241 0.85 22.11 6.53
C ILE A 241 -0.13 23.27 6.67
N ALA A 242 0.38 24.47 6.96
CA ALA A 242 -0.37 25.70 6.93
C ALA A 242 0.41 26.77 6.19
N GLU A 243 -0.24 27.43 5.23
CA GLU A 243 0.33 28.58 4.53
C GLU A 243 -0.40 29.85 4.96
N LYS A 244 0.37 30.92 5.16
CA LYS A 244 -0.11 32.28 5.38
C LYS A 244 -0.41 32.93 4.02
N ALA A 245 -1.57 32.59 3.47
CA ALA A 245 -1.97 33.06 2.15
C ALA A 245 -2.22 34.58 2.12
N ARG A 246 -1.77 35.22 1.03
CA ARG A 246 -2.16 36.59 0.65
C ARG A 246 -3.28 36.51 -0.38
N TYR A 247 -4.39 37.17 -0.13
CA TYR A 247 -5.53 37.21 -1.04
C TYR A 247 -5.40 38.37 -2.03
N PRO A 248 -5.99 38.27 -3.24
CA PRO A 248 -5.93 39.35 -4.24
C PRO A 248 -6.44 40.72 -3.76
N GLY A 249 -7.32 40.75 -2.74
CA GLY A 249 -7.82 41.97 -2.12
C GLY A 249 -6.88 42.61 -1.07
N GLY A 250 -5.62 42.20 -1.00
CA GLY A 250 -4.63 42.71 -0.04
C GLY A 250 -4.80 42.19 1.40
N GLN A 251 -5.87 41.44 1.67
CA GLN A 251 -6.06 40.76 2.96
C GLN A 251 -5.09 39.57 3.08
N VAL A 252 -4.63 39.30 4.30
CA VAL A 252 -3.65 38.24 4.57
C VAL A 252 -4.12 37.40 5.74
N ASP A 253 -3.88 36.09 5.67
CA ASP A 253 -4.02 35.19 6.82
C ASP A 253 -3.10 35.66 7.98
N ARG A 254 -3.53 35.48 9.22
CA ARG A 254 -2.71 35.76 10.41
C ARG A 254 -2.50 34.45 11.14
N ILE A 255 -1.24 34.12 11.43
CA ILE A 255 -0.87 33.03 12.33
C ILE A 255 -0.69 33.71 13.69
N ALA A 256 -1.57 33.34 14.62
CA ALA A 256 -1.65 33.86 15.98
C ALA A 256 -2.66 33.01 16.74
N ILE A 257 -2.62 33.07 18.07
CA ILE A 257 -3.68 32.50 18.90
C ILE A 257 -5.02 33.15 18.51
N PRO A 258 -6.06 32.37 18.16
CA PRO A 258 -7.38 32.93 17.83
C PRO A 258 -8.05 33.55 19.06
N ASP A 259 -8.55 34.79 18.92
CA ASP A 259 -9.34 35.45 19.96
C ASP A 259 -10.72 34.79 20.12
N LYS A 260 -11.29 34.89 21.33
CA LYS A 260 -12.63 34.35 21.66
C LYS A 260 -13.76 34.99 20.82
N GLU A 261 -13.51 36.18 20.26
CA GLU A 261 -14.45 36.93 19.43
C GLU A 261 -14.46 36.47 17.96
N ILE A 262 -13.52 35.62 17.56
CA ILE A 262 -13.39 35.14 16.17
C ILE A 262 -14.51 34.16 15.83
N GLN A 263 -15.05 34.28 14.61
CA GLN A 263 -16.11 33.40 14.14
C GLN A 263 -15.57 31.96 13.99
N GLY A 264 -16.20 31.01 14.68
CA GLY A 264 -15.81 29.60 14.63
C GLY A 264 -14.77 29.21 15.68
N TYR A 265 -14.45 30.09 16.63
CA TYR A 265 -13.73 29.72 17.85
C TYR A 265 -14.42 28.54 18.53
N THR A 266 -13.63 27.54 18.95
CA THR A 266 -14.14 26.36 19.64
C THR A 266 -14.05 26.50 21.16
N THR A 267 -13.17 25.74 21.81
CA THR A 267 -12.98 25.78 23.26
C THR A 267 -11.56 26.21 23.59
N GLU A 268 -11.37 26.86 24.73
CA GLU A 268 -10.05 27.32 25.18
C GLU A 268 -9.06 26.17 25.37
N GLU A 269 -9.56 24.98 25.73
CA GLU A 269 -8.75 23.77 25.84
C GLU A 269 -8.09 23.34 24.51
N ASP A 270 -8.73 23.60 23.37
CA ASP A 270 -8.20 23.19 22.06
C ASP A 270 -6.94 23.97 21.66
N TYR A 271 -6.79 25.21 22.15
CA TYR A 271 -5.71 26.12 21.81
C TYR A 271 -4.58 26.15 22.86
N ARG A 272 -4.69 25.37 23.93
CA ARG A 272 -3.75 25.36 25.07
C ARG A 272 -2.30 25.02 24.72
N LEU A 273 -2.06 24.42 23.56
CA LEU A 273 -0.74 23.97 23.11
C LEU A 273 -0.04 24.97 22.18
N LEU A 274 -0.66 26.13 21.96
CA LEU A 274 -0.11 27.20 21.14
C LEU A 274 0.71 28.17 22.01
N GLU A 275 1.89 28.53 21.52
CA GLU A 275 2.73 29.60 22.08
C GLU A 275 2.25 30.98 21.60
N GLU A 276 2.92 32.05 22.04
CA GLU A 276 2.58 33.45 21.70
C GLU A 276 2.50 33.72 20.19
N ASP A 277 3.26 32.97 19.38
CA ASP A 277 3.27 33.06 17.92
C ASP A 277 2.10 32.30 17.25
N GLY A 278 1.27 31.60 18.03
CA GLY A 278 0.17 30.77 17.54
C GLY A 278 0.62 29.43 16.95
N ILE A 279 1.83 28.97 17.27
CA ILE A 279 2.40 27.70 16.79
C ILE A 279 2.68 26.81 18.01
N THR A 280 2.53 25.50 17.85
CA THR A 280 2.91 24.54 18.89
C THR A 280 4.43 24.26 18.91
N TYR A 281 4.96 23.78 20.02
CA TYR A 281 6.38 23.47 20.19
C TYR A 281 6.68 21.96 20.00
N PRO A 282 7.94 21.59 19.68
CA PRO A 282 8.35 20.18 19.59
C PRO A 282 8.22 19.42 20.92
N GLU A 283 8.06 18.11 20.85
CA GLU A 283 7.97 17.18 21.99
C GLU A 283 6.75 17.39 22.90
N VAL A 284 5.68 17.96 22.35
CA VAL A 284 4.37 18.04 23.01
C VAL A 284 3.43 16.94 22.54
N ASP A 285 2.71 16.33 23.47
CA ASP A 285 1.69 15.34 23.16
C ASP A 285 0.40 16.01 22.70
N VAL A 286 -0.09 15.59 21.54
CA VAL A 286 -1.28 16.10 20.88
C VAL A 286 -2.32 15.00 20.72
N LYS A 287 -3.59 15.35 20.93
CA LYS A 287 -4.75 14.48 20.70
C LYS A 287 -5.70 15.08 19.68
N GLY A 288 -6.63 14.26 19.18
CA GLY A 288 -7.67 14.72 18.26
C GLY A 288 -8.40 15.94 18.81
N SER A 289 -8.67 16.89 17.91
CA SER A 289 -9.24 18.24 18.17
C SER A 289 -8.25 19.31 18.64
N ASP A 290 -7.08 18.95 19.17
CA ASP A 290 -6.05 19.93 19.56
C ASP A 290 -5.59 20.74 18.33
N VAL A 291 -5.40 22.03 18.53
CA VAL A 291 -4.93 22.98 17.51
C VAL A 291 -3.41 23.05 17.58
N ILE A 292 -2.76 22.78 16.44
CA ILE A 292 -1.28 22.82 16.32
C ILE A 292 -0.78 24.09 15.62
N ILE A 293 -1.63 24.74 14.83
CA ILE A 293 -1.34 26.01 14.17
C ILE A 293 -2.60 26.88 14.26
N GLY A 294 -2.53 27.93 15.08
CA GLY A 294 -3.53 28.98 15.19
C GLY A 294 -3.55 29.82 13.92
N LYS A 295 -4.62 29.74 13.13
CA LYS A 295 -4.76 30.48 11.87
C LYS A 295 -6.08 31.22 11.79
N ASN A 296 -5.98 32.51 11.57
CA ASN A 296 -7.11 33.43 11.44
C ASN A 296 -7.20 33.92 9.99
N SER A 297 -8.24 33.52 9.27
CA SER A 297 -8.49 33.98 7.90
C SER A 297 -9.50 35.12 7.84
N PRO A 298 -9.34 36.07 6.91
CA PRO A 298 -10.38 37.05 6.63
C PRO A 298 -11.63 36.39 6.02
N PRO A 299 -12.82 37.00 6.15
CA PRO A 299 -14.05 36.49 5.57
C PRO A 299 -14.01 36.63 4.04
N ARG A 300 -14.47 35.60 3.32
CA ARG A 300 -14.57 35.62 1.84
C ARG A 300 -15.66 36.57 1.32
N PHE A 301 -16.74 36.72 2.08
CA PHE A 301 -17.88 37.57 1.76
C PHE A 301 -18.26 38.34 3.03
N LEU A 302 -18.31 39.66 2.96
CA LEU A 302 -18.93 40.47 4.01
C LEU A 302 -20.44 40.39 3.83
N SER A 303 -21.19 40.02 4.86
CA SER A 303 -22.65 40.07 4.78
C SER A 303 -23.12 41.55 4.76
N LYS A 304 -24.25 41.83 4.10
CA LYS A 304 -24.86 43.18 4.08
C LYS A 304 -25.25 43.69 5.48
N LEU A 305 -25.47 42.78 6.45
CA LEU A 305 -25.79 43.10 7.84
C LEU A 305 -24.56 43.54 8.63
N GLU A 306 -23.39 42.95 8.36
CA GLU A 306 -22.12 43.30 9.00
C GLU A 306 -21.49 44.59 8.44
N SER A 307 -22.03 45.13 7.34
CA SER A 307 -21.54 46.35 6.70
C SER A 307 -21.84 47.63 7.51
N PHE A 308 -22.79 47.57 8.46
CA PHE A 308 -23.27 48.73 9.22
C PHE A 308 -22.57 48.93 10.57
N SER A 309 -21.82 47.94 11.07
CA SER A 309 -21.04 48.07 12.30
C SER A 309 -19.56 48.31 11.96
N ALA A 310 -18.88 49.19 12.70
CA ALA A 310 -17.42 49.38 12.61
C ALA A 310 -16.58 48.13 12.98
N ILE A 311 -17.24 47.00 13.24
CA ILE A 311 -16.69 45.66 13.50
C ILE A 311 -16.33 45.00 12.15
N ALA A 312 -15.69 45.74 11.25
CA ALA A 312 -15.38 45.33 9.87
C ALA A 312 -14.23 44.29 9.75
N ASN A 313 -13.82 43.70 10.88
CA ASN A 313 -12.69 42.76 10.97
C ASN A 313 -13.09 41.43 11.62
N ILE A 314 -14.32 40.95 11.41
CA ILE A 314 -14.71 39.60 11.86
C ILE A 314 -13.88 38.60 11.06
N ARG A 315 -12.83 38.06 11.69
CA ARG A 315 -12.02 36.97 11.14
C ARG A 315 -12.71 35.64 11.43
N LYS A 316 -12.30 34.62 10.70
CA LYS A 316 -12.74 33.23 10.90
C LYS A 316 -11.57 32.37 11.34
N ASP A 317 -11.83 31.47 12.29
CA ASP A 317 -10.89 30.43 12.67
C ASP A 317 -10.74 29.41 11.53
N THR A 318 -9.54 29.32 10.97
CA THR A 318 -9.10 28.36 9.96
C THR A 318 -7.86 27.60 10.41
N SER A 319 -7.70 27.48 11.73
CA SER A 319 -6.59 26.79 12.38
C SER A 319 -6.47 25.33 11.94
N VAL A 320 -5.23 24.84 11.94
CA VAL A 320 -4.94 23.44 11.61
C VAL A 320 -5.00 22.61 12.89
N ARG A 321 -5.84 21.56 12.84
CA ARG A 321 -6.14 20.67 13.96
C ARG A 321 -5.64 19.27 13.69
N ILE A 322 -5.31 18.54 14.75
CA ILE A 322 -5.09 17.10 14.66
C ILE A 322 -6.39 16.42 14.27
N LYS A 323 -6.29 15.42 13.40
CA LYS A 323 -7.47 14.72 12.88
C LYS A 323 -8.14 13.94 14.00
N PHE A 324 -9.45 13.78 13.86
CA PHE A 324 -10.24 13.05 14.83
C PHE A 324 -9.74 11.61 15.06
N GLY A 325 -9.62 11.21 16.33
CA GLY A 325 -9.18 9.87 16.73
C GLY A 325 -7.69 9.59 16.54
N GLU A 326 -6.89 10.60 16.20
CA GLU A 326 -5.44 10.50 16.14
C GLU A 326 -4.80 11.07 17.40
N ILE A 327 -3.66 10.50 17.75
CA ILE A 327 -2.80 10.92 18.86
C ILE A 327 -1.37 10.87 18.35
N GLY A 328 -0.48 11.64 18.98
CA GLY A 328 0.94 11.57 18.71
C GLY A 328 1.68 12.68 19.44
N THR A 329 2.97 12.79 19.16
CA THR A 329 3.86 13.80 19.73
C THR A 329 4.41 14.65 18.58
N VAL A 330 4.50 15.97 18.76
CA VAL A 330 5.11 16.84 17.75
C VAL A 330 6.60 16.53 17.64
N SER A 331 7.05 16.17 16.45
CA SER A 331 8.44 15.81 16.14
C SER A 331 9.22 17.04 15.71
N LYS A 332 8.69 17.78 14.72
CA LYS A 332 9.38 18.92 14.09
C LYS A 332 8.41 20.02 13.75
N VAL A 333 8.88 21.25 13.89
CA VAL A 333 8.20 22.46 13.46
C VAL A 333 9.15 23.16 12.48
N LEU A 334 8.78 23.22 11.21
CA LEU A 334 9.56 23.87 10.16
C LEU A 334 8.81 25.10 9.66
N MET A 335 9.53 26.22 9.60
CA MET A 335 9.06 27.46 9.01
C MET A 335 9.90 27.73 7.76
N THR A 336 9.24 27.94 6.63
CA THR A 336 9.88 28.23 5.34
C THR A 336 8.99 29.20 4.57
N GLU A 337 9.42 29.61 3.39
CA GLU A 337 8.57 30.35 2.44
C GLU A 337 8.14 29.43 1.30
N SER A 338 6.94 29.66 0.76
CA SER A 338 6.48 29.01 -0.47
C SER A 338 7.13 29.64 -1.70
N SER A 339 6.93 29.04 -2.88
CA SER A 339 7.37 29.64 -4.16
C SER A 339 6.85 31.04 -4.38
N ASP A 340 5.72 31.37 -3.75
CA ASP A 340 5.02 32.64 -3.89
C ASP A 340 5.46 33.67 -2.83
N GLY A 341 6.48 33.32 -2.02
CA GLY A 341 6.99 34.18 -0.93
C GLY A 341 6.07 34.27 0.28
N ASN A 342 5.09 33.36 0.42
CA ASN A 342 4.24 33.31 1.60
C ASN A 342 4.90 32.48 2.70
N PRO A 343 4.82 32.89 3.97
CA PRO A 343 5.23 32.05 5.10
C PRO A 343 4.46 30.73 5.13
N LEU A 344 5.20 29.62 5.15
CA LEU A 344 4.71 28.25 5.14
C LEU A 344 5.21 27.53 6.39
N LEU A 345 4.27 27.02 7.18
CA LEU A 345 4.51 26.20 8.36
C LEU A 345 4.26 24.73 8.02
N ARG A 346 5.19 23.87 8.45
CA ARG A 346 5.05 22.41 8.38
C ARG A 346 5.36 21.81 9.74
N ILE A 347 4.38 21.15 10.33
CA ILE A 347 4.51 20.48 11.63
C ILE A 347 4.37 18.99 11.45
N GLU A 348 5.39 18.23 11.81
CA GLU A 348 5.38 16.77 11.78
C GLU A 348 4.96 16.22 13.13
N VAL A 349 3.97 15.33 13.13
CA VAL A 349 3.52 14.58 14.31
C VAL A 349 3.91 13.13 14.13
N ARG A 350 4.47 12.53 15.19
CA ARG A 350 4.88 11.12 15.24
C ARG A 350 4.00 10.35 16.24
N ASP A 351 3.51 9.18 15.84
CA ASP A 351 2.69 8.28 16.67
C ASP A 351 3.40 6.93 16.80
N THR A 352 3.81 6.57 18.02
CA THR A 352 4.42 5.26 18.28
C THR A 352 3.32 4.21 18.42
N ARG A 353 3.35 3.20 17.54
CA ARG A 353 2.30 2.18 17.42
C ARG A 353 2.85 0.79 17.74
N VAL A 354 2.47 0.30 18.91
CA VAL A 354 2.59 -1.11 19.27
C VAL A 354 1.57 -1.92 18.45
N PRO A 355 1.91 -3.12 17.96
CA PRO A 355 0.94 -3.98 17.29
C PRO A 355 -0.27 -4.29 18.16
N ILE A 356 -1.47 -4.20 17.58
CA ILE A 356 -2.73 -4.54 18.25
C ILE A 356 -3.50 -5.60 17.46
N VAL A 357 -4.53 -6.20 18.09
CA VAL A 357 -5.48 -7.09 17.41
C VAL A 357 -6.06 -6.39 16.18
N GLY A 358 -6.05 -7.08 15.05
CA GLY A 358 -6.48 -6.55 13.75
C GLY A 358 -5.37 -5.90 12.90
N ASP A 359 -4.18 -5.64 13.45
CA ASP A 359 -3.03 -5.21 12.64
C ASP A 359 -2.60 -6.33 11.70
N LYS A 360 -2.18 -5.96 10.48
CA LYS A 360 -1.91 -6.90 9.41
C LYS A 360 -0.42 -7.21 9.28
N PHE A 361 -0.11 -8.50 9.24
CA PHE A 361 1.23 -9.03 9.04
C PHE A 361 1.26 -9.97 7.84
N SER A 362 2.46 -10.31 7.38
CA SER A 362 2.65 -11.25 6.28
C SER A 362 3.99 -11.95 6.33
N SER A 363 4.01 -13.21 5.87
CA SER A 363 5.25 -13.83 5.42
C SER A 363 5.69 -13.27 4.06
N ARG A 364 6.89 -13.65 3.60
CA ARG A 364 7.40 -13.32 2.26
C ARG A 364 6.62 -13.99 1.11
N TYR A 365 5.77 -14.97 1.40
CA TYR A 365 5.13 -15.88 0.43
C TYR A 365 3.69 -15.54 0.06
N GLY A 366 3.26 -14.29 0.29
CA GLY A 366 1.86 -13.93 0.03
C GLY A 366 0.89 -14.35 1.14
N GLN A 367 1.40 -14.84 2.28
CA GLN A 367 0.60 -15.30 3.41
C GLN A 367 0.29 -14.15 4.36
N LYS A 368 -0.78 -13.41 4.07
CA LYS A 368 -1.25 -12.32 4.92
C LYS A 368 -2.12 -12.84 6.04
N GLY A 369 -1.98 -12.25 7.21
CA GLY A 369 -2.88 -12.49 8.32
C GLY A 369 -3.07 -11.27 9.19
N ILE A 370 -4.09 -11.33 10.03
CA ILE A 370 -4.34 -10.34 11.08
C ILE A 370 -4.01 -10.95 12.44
N ILE A 371 -3.56 -10.13 13.39
CA ILE A 371 -3.47 -10.59 14.78
C ILE A 371 -4.89 -10.88 15.27
N GLY A 372 -5.19 -12.16 15.52
CA GLY A 372 -6.46 -12.63 16.08
C GLY A 372 -6.47 -12.58 17.60
N LEU A 373 -5.34 -12.94 18.22
CA LEU A 373 -5.12 -12.88 19.67
C LEU A 373 -3.68 -12.47 19.97
N VAL A 374 -3.53 -11.63 21.00
CA VAL A 374 -2.25 -11.39 21.67
C VAL A 374 -2.22 -12.26 22.91
N ALA A 375 -1.56 -13.41 22.84
CA ALA A 375 -1.49 -14.38 23.93
C ALA A 375 -0.51 -13.91 25.00
N LYS A 376 -0.84 -14.12 26.28
CA LYS A 376 0.10 -13.82 27.37
C LYS A 376 1.30 -14.75 27.29
N SER A 377 2.49 -14.26 27.61
CA SER A 377 3.73 -15.05 27.52
C SER A 377 3.75 -16.29 28.42
N GLU A 378 2.97 -16.28 29.51
CA GLU A 378 2.79 -17.42 30.42
C GLU A 378 1.94 -18.54 29.81
N ASP A 379 1.02 -18.19 28.91
CA ASP A 379 0.09 -19.14 28.27
C ASP A 379 0.66 -19.76 26.99
N VAL A 380 1.66 -19.11 26.40
CA VAL A 380 2.27 -19.54 25.13
C VAL A 380 3.01 -20.87 25.32
N PRO A 381 2.78 -21.87 24.45
CA PRO A 381 3.44 -23.16 24.56
C PRO A 381 4.94 -23.03 24.34
N PHE A 382 5.72 -23.89 24.99
CA PHE A 382 7.19 -23.83 24.94
C PHE A 382 7.79 -25.19 24.62
N THR A 383 8.97 -25.22 23.99
CA THR A 383 9.69 -26.46 23.66
C THR A 383 10.43 -27.02 24.89
N GLU A 384 10.89 -28.28 24.82
CA GLU A 384 11.78 -28.87 25.84
C GLU A 384 13.02 -28.01 26.14
N SER A 385 13.54 -27.31 25.12
CA SER A 385 14.68 -26.39 25.22
C SER A 385 14.31 -25.03 25.82
N GLY A 386 13.04 -24.80 26.17
CA GLY A 386 12.55 -23.52 26.72
C GLY A 386 12.26 -22.45 25.67
N ILE A 387 12.21 -22.80 24.38
CA ILE A 387 11.92 -21.82 23.31
C ILE A 387 10.42 -21.55 23.29
N GLN A 388 10.05 -20.29 23.40
CA GLN A 388 8.68 -19.80 23.21
C GLN A 388 8.54 -19.18 21.81
N PRO A 389 7.56 -19.60 20.99
CA PRO A 389 7.32 -18.99 19.69
C PRO A 389 6.80 -17.56 19.86
N ASP A 390 7.27 -16.67 18.98
CA ASP A 390 6.78 -15.29 18.90
C ASP A 390 5.43 -15.24 18.18
N LEU A 391 5.22 -16.13 17.22
CA LEU A 391 4.02 -16.22 16.39
C LEU A 391 3.58 -17.68 16.23
N ILE A 392 2.28 -17.92 16.41
CA ILE A 392 1.67 -19.23 16.19
C ILE A 392 0.79 -19.17 14.94
N PHE A 393 1.13 -20.00 13.96
CA PHE A 393 0.50 -20.03 12.65
C PHE A 393 -0.30 -21.31 12.45
N SER A 394 -1.48 -21.21 11.83
CA SER A 394 -2.32 -22.39 11.64
C SER A 394 -1.77 -23.33 10.55
N PRO A 395 -1.70 -24.65 10.79
CA PRO A 395 -1.33 -25.64 9.78
C PRO A 395 -2.23 -25.60 8.53
N PHE A 396 -3.50 -25.20 8.66
CA PHE A 396 -4.43 -25.12 7.53
C PHE A 396 -4.03 -24.07 6.50
N GLY A 397 -3.28 -23.05 6.91
CA GLY A 397 -2.80 -22.01 6.00
C GLY A 397 -1.77 -22.55 5.00
N VAL A 398 -0.97 -23.54 5.40
CA VAL A 398 0.05 -24.15 4.53
C VAL A 398 -0.60 -25.14 3.55
N SER A 399 -1.43 -26.05 4.05
CA SER A 399 -2.04 -27.11 3.23
C SER A 399 -3.00 -26.57 2.17
N LYS A 400 -3.84 -25.57 2.51
CA LYS A 400 -4.78 -24.97 1.54
C LYS A 400 -4.10 -24.19 0.42
N ARG A 401 -2.85 -23.75 0.62
CA ARG A 401 -2.19 -22.78 -0.28
C ARG A 401 -0.94 -23.30 -0.96
N MET A 402 -0.49 -24.50 -0.60
CA MET A 402 0.68 -25.15 -1.18
C MET A 402 1.96 -24.31 -1.04
N THR A 403 2.08 -23.54 0.04
CA THR A 403 3.25 -22.66 0.31
C THR A 403 4.39 -23.46 0.94
N VAL A 404 4.98 -24.38 0.17
CA VAL A 404 6.07 -25.26 0.63
C VAL A 404 7.32 -24.45 0.94
N CYS A 405 7.58 -23.38 0.19
CA CYS A 405 8.70 -22.47 0.42
C CYS A 405 8.74 -21.92 1.84
N GLN A 406 7.55 -21.64 2.41
CA GLN A 406 7.46 -21.17 3.80
C GLN A 406 8.01 -22.21 4.78
N LEU A 407 7.76 -23.50 4.55
CA LEU A 407 8.31 -24.56 5.41
C LEU A 407 9.82 -24.71 5.24
N ILE A 408 10.33 -24.59 4.00
CA ILE A 408 11.76 -24.63 3.71
C ILE A 408 12.48 -23.45 4.38
N GLU A 409 11.91 -22.24 4.31
CA GLU A 409 12.46 -21.07 5.01
C GLU A 409 12.46 -21.24 6.53
N ILE A 410 11.40 -21.80 7.12
CA ILE A 410 11.35 -22.06 8.57
C ILE A 410 12.48 -23.01 9.00
N LEU A 411 12.71 -24.06 8.21
CA LEU A 411 13.78 -25.02 8.44
C LEU A 411 15.16 -24.38 8.26
N GLY A 412 15.41 -23.73 7.12
CA GLY A 412 16.67 -23.06 6.83
C GLY A 412 16.98 -21.93 7.80
N GLY A 413 15.96 -21.19 8.27
CA GLY A 413 16.13 -20.17 9.29
C GLY A 413 16.52 -20.76 10.65
N LYS A 414 16.02 -21.95 11.00
CA LYS A 414 16.44 -22.66 12.21
C LYS A 414 17.88 -23.16 12.10
N VAL A 415 18.26 -23.74 10.96
CA VAL A 415 19.65 -24.15 10.68
C VAL A 415 20.57 -22.94 10.78
N ALA A 416 20.25 -21.84 10.08
CA ALA A 416 21.01 -20.59 10.11
C ALA A 416 21.20 -20.03 11.54
N ALA A 417 20.14 -20.07 12.36
CA ALA A 417 20.20 -19.60 13.74
C ALA A 417 21.13 -20.46 14.62
N LEU A 418 21.21 -21.77 14.35
CA LEU A 418 22.00 -22.72 15.14
C LEU A 418 23.45 -22.83 14.67
N SER A 419 23.70 -22.88 13.36
CA SER A 419 25.06 -22.96 12.81
C SER A 419 25.76 -21.61 12.70
N GLY A 420 25.04 -20.49 12.88
CA GLY A 420 25.62 -19.15 12.91
C GLY A 420 26.00 -18.61 11.53
N ARG A 421 25.46 -19.19 10.46
CA ARG A 421 25.64 -18.75 9.07
C ARG A 421 24.32 -18.31 8.46
N TYR A 422 24.38 -17.51 7.40
CA TYR A 422 23.20 -17.25 6.57
C TYR A 422 22.98 -18.43 5.63
N VAL A 423 21.72 -18.75 5.34
CA VAL A 423 21.34 -19.79 4.38
C VAL A 423 20.94 -19.12 3.07
N ASP A 424 21.45 -19.64 1.96
CA ASP A 424 21.09 -19.15 0.63
C ASP A 424 19.79 -19.81 0.13
N GLY A 425 18.75 -18.99 0.03
CA GLY A 425 17.45 -19.34 -0.53
C GLY A 425 17.21 -18.73 -1.90
N THR A 426 18.26 -18.42 -2.66
CA THR A 426 18.14 -17.88 -4.02
C THR A 426 17.42 -18.84 -4.96
N SER A 427 16.34 -18.40 -5.62
CA SER A 427 15.54 -19.27 -6.50
C SER A 427 16.41 -19.95 -7.58
N PHE A 428 16.22 -21.24 -7.83
CA PHE A 428 17.03 -22.07 -8.76
C PHE A 428 18.47 -22.40 -8.32
N ASP A 429 19.10 -21.59 -7.47
CA ASP A 429 20.47 -21.77 -6.97
C ASP A 429 20.50 -21.81 -5.42
N SER A 430 19.46 -22.40 -4.83
CA SER A 430 19.30 -22.45 -3.38
C SER A 430 19.93 -23.70 -2.79
N GLU A 431 20.34 -23.63 -1.52
CA GLU A 431 20.71 -24.82 -0.75
C GLU A 431 19.55 -25.83 -0.71
N ASP A 432 19.87 -27.10 -0.97
CA ASP A 432 18.83 -28.14 -1.01
C ASP A 432 18.24 -28.41 0.38
N SER A 433 16.94 -28.71 0.39
CA SER A 433 16.23 -29.01 1.63
C SER A 433 16.76 -30.28 2.32
N GLY A 434 17.30 -31.25 1.58
CA GLY A 434 17.89 -32.45 2.14
C GLY A 434 19.14 -32.15 2.96
N ASP A 435 20.02 -31.28 2.44
CA ASP A 435 21.25 -30.87 3.11
C ASP A 435 20.95 -30.09 4.38
N LEU A 436 19.96 -29.17 4.33
CA LEU A 436 19.50 -28.43 5.52
C LEU A 436 18.97 -29.38 6.62
N ARG A 437 18.28 -30.47 6.26
CA ARG A 437 17.80 -31.47 7.22
C ARG A 437 18.92 -32.29 7.83
N ASN A 438 19.94 -32.62 7.03
CA ASN A 438 21.13 -33.33 7.51
C ASN A 438 21.92 -32.46 8.49
N GLU A 439 22.17 -31.19 8.16
CA GLU A 439 22.83 -30.24 9.06
C GLU A 439 22.02 -30.05 10.35
N LEU A 440 20.69 -29.95 10.26
CA LEU A 440 19.84 -29.85 11.45
C LEU A 440 19.97 -31.08 12.37
N LYS A 441 20.13 -32.27 11.79
CA LYS A 441 20.35 -33.52 12.53
C LYS A 441 21.72 -33.55 13.20
N GLU A 442 22.76 -33.05 12.54
CA GLU A 442 24.10 -32.92 13.12
C GLU A 442 24.12 -31.93 14.29
N LEU A 443 23.28 -30.90 14.24
CA LEU A 443 23.08 -29.92 15.32
C LEU A 443 22.25 -30.44 16.50
N GLY A 444 21.87 -31.72 16.50
CA GLY A 444 21.16 -32.37 17.61
C GLY A 444 19.64 -32.18 17.59
N PHE A 445 19.08 -31.62 16.52
CA PHE A 445 17.64 -31.53 16.32
C PHE A 445 17.15 -32.65 15.40
N ARG A 446 15.82 -32.76 15.25
CA ARG A 446 15.23 -33.72 14.32
C ARG A 446 15.33 -33.18 12.89
N ASP A 447 15.53 -34.08 11.93
CA ASP A 447 15.52 -33.81 10.50
C ASP A 447 14.16 -33.27 10.01
N ASP A 448 13.08 -33.72 10.63
CA ASP A 448 11.71 -33.27 10.35
C ASP A 448 11.40 -31.83 10.84
N GLY A 449 12.32 -31.19 11.56
CA GLY A 449 12.14 -29.85 12.12
C GLY A 449 11.07 -29.75 13.21
N THR A 450 10.54 -30.89 13.69
CA THR A 450 9.52 -30.93 14.73
C THR A 450 10.13 -31.05 16.12
N GLU A 451 9.46 -30.46 17.10
CA GLU A 451 9.84 -30.50 18.51
C GLU A 451 8.66 -30.88 19.39
N THR A 452 8.96 -31.43 20.56
CA THR A 452 7.97 -31.61 21.62
C THR A 452 7.67 -30.27 22.28
N LEU A 453 6.40 -29.88 22.36
CA LEU A 453 5.96 -28.69 23.08
C LEU A 453 5.17 -29.07 24.32
N TYR A 454 5.17 -28.18 25.29
CA TYR A 454 4.32 -28.21 26.48
C TYR A 454 3.36 -27.04 26.44
N ASP A 455 2.13 -27.28 26.88
CA ASP A 455 1.13 -26.24 27.07
C ASP A 455 1.54 -25.34 28.24
N GLY A 456 1.67 -24.02 27.99
CA GLY A 456 2.08 -23.04 29.00
C GLY A 456 1.10 -22.93 30.17
N ARG A 457 -0.16 -23.33 29.98
CA ARG A 457 -1.21 -23.20 31.00
C ARG A 457 -1.31 -24.40 31.93
N THR A 458 -1.24 -25.59 31.34
CA THR A 458 -1.43 -26.85 32.07
C THR A 458 -0.12 -27.53 32.42
N GLY A 459 0.97 -27.17 31.74
CA GLY A 459 2.26 -27.84 31.82
C GLY A 459 2.28 -29.23 31.17
N LYS A 460 1.17 -29.67 30.53
CA LYS A 460 1.11 -30.97 29.88
C LYS A 460 1.79 -30.93 28.53
N GLN A 461 2.47 -32.03 28.21
CA GLN A 461 3.06 -32.24 26.90
C GLN A 461 1.97 -32.42 25.83
N TYR A 462 2.16 -31.83 24.65
CA TYR A 462 1.31 -32.14 23.51
C TYR A 462 1.57 -33.57 23.01
N GLU A 463 0.50 -34.27 22.61
CA GLU A 463 0.60 -35.63 22.04
C GLU A 463 1.30 -35.64 20.68
N ALA A 464 1.10 -34.58 19.89
CA ALA A 464 1.74 -34.39 18.60
C ALA A 464 2.99 -33.51 18.72
N ARG A 465 4.00 -33.81 17.90
CA ARG A 465 5.15 -32.93 17.73
C ARG A 465 4.80 -31.77 16.82
N ILE A 466 5.31 -30.60 17.14
CA ILE A 466 4.96 -29.36 16.46
C ILE A 466 6.16 -28.90 15.64
N PHE A 467 5.90 -28.46 14.41
CA PHE A 467 6.92 -27.88 13.56
C PHE A 467 7.27 -26.47 14.05
N VAL A 468 8.53 -26.26 14.44
CA VAL A 468 9.05 -25.02 15.01
C VAL A 468 10.34 -24.64 14.32
N GLY A 469 10.47 -23.36 13.96
CA GLY A 469 11.71 -22.82 13.42
C GLY A 469 11.67 -21.30 13.30
N SER A 470 12.59 -20.74 12.54
CA SER A 470 12.74 -19.28 12.41
C SER A 470 12.37 -18.81 11.02
N ILE A 471 11.55 -17.77 10.92
CA ILE A 471 11.09 -17.19 9.65
C ILE A 471 11.24 -15.67 9.66
N TYR A 472 11.43 -15.07 8.49
CA TYR A 472 11.41 -13.62 8.35
C TYR A 472 9.99 -13.10 8.06
N TYR A 473 9.47 -12.27 8.96
CA TYR A 473 8.08 -11.80 8.93
C TYR A 473 7.99 -10.28 8.77
N LEU A 474 6.97 -9.83 8.03
CA LEU A 474 6.76 -8.43 7.68
C LEU A 474 5.53 -7.87 8.41
N ARG A 475 5.68 -6.72 9.08
CA ARG A 475 4.54 -5.90 9.49
C ARG A 475 4.10 -5.05 8.30
N LEU A 476 2.83 -5.13 7.90
CA LEU A 476 2.34 -4.33 6.79
C LEU A 476 1.87 -2.96 7.28
N LYS A 477 1.81 -1.98 6.38
CA LYS A 477 1.33 -0.63 6.66
C LYS A 477 -0.15 -0.51 7.09
N TYR A 478 -0.90 -1.61 7.11
CA TYR A 478 -2.33 -1.61 7.42
C TYR A 478 -2.53 -1.83 8.92
N ASN A 479 -2.77 -0.73 9.64
CA ASN A 479 -3.07 -0.77 11.07
C ASN A 479 -4.58 -0.68 11.32
N ALA A 480 -5.09 -1.41 12.30
CA ALA A 480 -6.51 -1.40 12.67
C ALA A 480 -6.97 -0.03 13.17
N LYS A 481 -6.11 0.67 13.93
CA LYS A 481 -6.35 2.03 14.47
C LYS A 481 -6.74 3.04 13.37
N ASP A 482 -6.16 2.91 12.17
CA ASP A 482 -6.45 3.82 11.06
C ASP A 482 -7.83 3.55 10.45
N LYS A 483 -8.32 2.30 10.51
CA LYS A 483 -9.55 1.84 9.86
C LYS A 483 -10.79 1.98 10.72
N LEU A 484 -10.65 1.91 12.05
CA LEU A 484 -11.79 2.05 12.96
C LEU A 484 -12.41 3.45 12.81
N GLN A 485 -13.71 3.48 12.54
CA GLN A 485 -14.51 4.70 12.43
C GLN A 485 -15.92 4.41 12.94
N ALA A 486 -16.43 5.28 13.79
CA ALA A 486 -17.80 5.25 14.26
C ALA A 486 -18.37 6.66 14.22
N ARG A 487 -19.67 6.78 13.91
CA ARG A 487 -20.38 8.06 13.86
C ARG A 487 -21.77 7.86 14.48
N ALA A 488 -22.09 8.67 15.49
CA ALA A 488 -23.44 8.78 16.01
C ALA A 488 -24.21 9.90 15.29
N ARG A 489 -23.80 11.16 15.50
CA ARG A 489 -24.25 12.36 14.79
C ARG A 489 -23.03 13.21 14.45
N GLY A 490 -23.13 14.04 13.41
CA GLY A 490 -22.00 14.84 12.97
C GLY A 490 -22.43 15.82 11.89
N ARG A 491 -21.44 16.53 11.33
CA ARG A 491 -21.67 17.53 10.29
C ARG A 491 -22.34 16.91 9.06
N VAL A 492 -23.18 17.72 8.41
CA VAL A 492 -23.87 17.36 7.18
C VAL A 492 -23.43 18.28 6.05
N ALA A 493 -23.48 17.78 4.83
CA ALA A 493 -23.26 18.58 3.63
C ALA A 493 -24.34 19.67 3.55
N LEU A 494 -23.93 20.91 3.25
CA LEU A 494 -24.86 22.05 3.20
C LEU A 494 -25.94 21.88 2.14
N LEU A 495 -25.57 21.35 0.96
CA LEU A 495 -26.49 21.19 -0.15
C LEU A 495 -27.55 20.13 0.15
N THR A 496 -27.14 18.91 0.50
CA THR A 496 -28.03 17.75 0.62
C THR A 496 -28.51 17.46 2.03
N ARG A 497 -27.94 18.11 3.05
CA ARG A 497 -28.16 17.82 4.48
C ARG A 497 -27.83 16.38 4.88
N GLN A 498 -27.07 15.66 4.06
CA GLN A 498 -26.63 14.29 4.35
C GLN A 498 -25.30 14.27 5.10
N PRO A 499 -25.01 13.21 5.87
CA PRO A 499 -23.70 12.96 6.45
C PRO A 499 -22.54 13.18 5.48
N THR A 500 -21.50 13.90 5.92
CA THR A 500 -20.22 14.03 5.21
C THR A 500 -19.53 12.68 4.99
N ALA A 501 -18.58 12.61 4.06
CA ALA A 501 -17.78 11.41 3.79
C ALA A 501 -16.37 11.53 4.39
N GLY A 502 -15.82 10.41 4.87
CA GLY A 502 -14.43 10.27 5.31
C GLY A 502 -14.20 10.45 6.82
N LYS A 503 -13.30 9.64 7.38
CA LYS A 503 -12.96 9.61 8.82
C LYS A 503 -12.50 10.94 9.38
N ALA A 504 -11.69 11.68 8.62
CA ALA A 504 -11.09 12.94 9.06
C ALA A 504 -12.11 14.05 9.38
N VAL A 505 -13.31 13.96 8.81
CA VAL A 505 -14.40 14.92 8.98
C VAL A 505 -15.61 14.29 9.66
N GLU A 506 -15.39 13.21 10.42
CA GLU A 506 -16.42 12.44 11.13
C GLU A 506 -17.54 11.98 10.19
N GLY A 507 -17.16 11.55 8.99
CA GLY A 507 -18.11 11.14 7.96
C GLY A 507 -18.92 9.89 8.35
N GLY A 508 -20.07 9.72 7.71
CA GLY A 508 -20.88 8.51 7.83
C GLY A 508 -20.42 7.41 6.88
N LEU A 509 -20.94 6.19 7.09
CA LEU A 509 -20.88 5.14 6.09
C LEU A 509 -22.00 5.35 5.07
N ARG A 510 -21.71 5.12 3.80
CA ARG A 510 -22.71 5.21 2.74
C ARG A 510 -23.52 3.92 2.71
N PHE A 511 -24.84 4.06 2.80
CA PHE A 511 -25.78 2.97 2.54
C PHE A 511 -26.16 3.01 1.05
N GLY A 512 -25.72 2.02 0.28
CA GLY A 512 -25.90 1.96 -1.16
C GLY A 512 -27.13 1.15 -1.58
N GLU A 513 -27.23 0.93 -2.88
CA GLU A 513 -28.32 0.16 -3.47
C GLU A 513 -28.25 -1.34 -3.12
N MET A 514 -27.06 -1.92 -3.09
CA MET A 514 -26.89 -3.34 -2.74
C MET A 514 -27.29 -3.61 -1.28
N GLU A 515 -26.95 -2.69 -0.36
CA GLU A 515 -27.37 -2.80 1.04
C GLU A 515 -28.88 -2.64 1.19
N LYS A 516 -29.50 -1.76 0.38
CA LYS A 516 -30.97 -1.63 0.29
C LYS A 516 -31.59 -2.94 -0.18
N GLU A 517 -31.12 -3.52 -1.29
CA GLU A 517 -31.64 -4.78 -1.83
C GLU A 517 -31.53 -5.92 -0.83
N THR A 518 -30.45 -5.96 -0.04
CA THR A 518 -30.29 -6.94 1.04
C THR A 518 -31.42 -6.83 2.06
N LEU A 519 -31.79 -5.61 2.48
CA LEU A 519 -32.92 -5.40 3.39
C LEU A 519 -34.28 -5.73 2.76
N ILE A 520 -34.45 -5.47 1.45
CA ILE A 520 -35.65 -5.89 0.69
C ILE A 520 -35.77 -7.41 0.69
N GLY A 521 -34.67 -8.12 0.41
CA GLY A 521 -34.63 -9.58 0.40
C GLY A 521 -34.99 -10.21 1.75
N HIS A 522 -34.60 -9.57 2.86
CA HIS A 522 -35.03 -9.95 4.21
C HIS A 522 -36.46 -9.53 4.57
N GLY A 523 -37.14 -8.71 3.75
CA GLY A 523 -38.47 -8.16 4.06
C GLY A 523 -38.46 -7.11 5.19
N ALA A 524 -37.31 -6.54 5.52
CA ALA A 524 -37.12 -5.66 6.68
C ALA A 524 -37.55 -4.20 6.39
N SER A 525 -38.83 -4.00 6.08
CA SER A 525 -39.40 -2.71 5.63
C SER A 525 -39.30 -1.58 6.67
N LEU A 526 -39.51 -1.87 7.96
CA LEU A 526 -39.39 -0.89 9.03
C LEU A 526 -37.94 -0.44 9.25
N LEU A 527 -37.01 -1.39 9.26
CA LEU A 527 -35.57 -1.10 9.37
C LEU A 527 -35.08 -0.26 8.19
N MET A 528 -35.57 -0.57 6.98
CA MET A 528 -35.28 0.24 5.80
C MET A 528 -35.76 1.67 5.99
N LYS A 529 -37.01 1.87 6.41
CA LYS A 529 -37.56 3.21 6.65
C LYS A 529 -36.73 3.99 7.67
N GLU A 530 -36.33 3.36 8.77
CA GLU A 530 -35.48 3.97 9.79
C GLU A 530 -34.10 4.38 9.24
N ARG A 531 -33.46 3.52 8.42
CA ARG A 531 -32.14 3.80 7.84
C ARG A 531 -32.16 4.90 6.79
N PHE A 532 -33.23 5.00 6.00
CA PHE A 532 -33.40 6.05 5.00
C PHE A 532 -33.90 7.39 5.58
N ASP A 533 -34.19 7.47 6.88
CA ASP A 533 -34.63 8.70 7.55
C ASP A 533 -33.46 9.66 7.92
N SER A 534 -32.31 9.52 7.23
CA SER A 534 -31.10 10.30 7.50
C SER A 534 -31.24 11.79 7.22
N ASP A 535 -32.13 12.18 6.31
CA ASP A 535 -32.33 13.55 5.84
C ASP A 535 -33.80 13.96 5.88
N LYS A 536 -34.52 13.50 6.92
CA LYS A 536 -35.93 13.81 7.17
C LYS A 536 -36.23 15.30 7.06
N ALA A 537 -37.19 15.66 6.22
CA ALA A 537 -37.70 17.01 6.06
C ALA A 537 -39.24 17.02 6.08
N ILE A 538 -39.80 17.99 6.80
CA ILE A 538 -41.24 18.27 6.79
C ILE A 538 -41.47 19.43 5.84
N ILE A 539 -42.15 19.17 4.73
CA ILE A 539 -42.43 20.17 3.69
C ILE A 539 -43.94 20.30 3.54
N HIS A 540 -44.43 21.53 3.47
CA HIS A 540 -45.84 21.80 3.25
C HIS A 540 -46.17 21.68 1.76
N VAL A 541 -47.22 20.96 1.43
CA VAL A 541 -47.70 20.76 0.06
C VAL A 541 -49.13 21.28 -0.03
N CYS A 542 -49.42 22.06 -1.08
CA CYS A 542 -50.74 22.63 -1.29
C CYS A 542 -51.75 21.54 -1.72
N ASP A 543 -52.87 21.43 -1.01
CA ASP A 543 -53.89 20.39 -1.26
C ASP A 543 -54.52 20.51 -2.66
N ARG A 544 -54.56 21.72 -3.23
CA ARG A 544 -55.21 21.98 -4.54
C ARG A 544 -54.27 21.82 -5.73
N CYS A 545 -53.09 22.46 -5.70
CA CYS A 545 -52.19 22.47 -6.84
C CYS A 545 -51.09 21.41 -6.79
N GLY A 546 -50.82 20.83 -5.61
CA GLY A 546 -49.75 19.84 -5.42
C GLY A 546 -48.33 20.42 -5.50
N ASP A 547 -48.19 21.75 -5.53
CA ASP A 547 -46.90 22.42 -5.47
C ASP A 547 -46.45 22.57 -4.00
N LEU A 548 -45.14 22.73 -3.80
CA LEU A 548 -44.57 22.99 -2.48
C LEU A 548 -44.98 24.40 -2.01
N ALA A 549 -45.54 24.49 -0.81
CA ALA A 549 -45.90 25.75 -0.17
C ALA A 549 -44.73 26.30 0.65
N ILE A 550 -44.69 27.62 0.81
CA ILE A 550 -43.65 28.33 1.56
C ILE A 550 -44.23 28.76 2.90
N THR A 551 -43.48 28.54 3.97
CA THR A 551 -43.82 29.04 5.30
C THR A 551 -43.24 30.45 5.46
N ASP A 552 -44.11 31.45 5.62
CA ASP A 552 -43.73 32.80 6.01
C ASP A 552 -43.64 32.85 7.54
N TYR A 553 -42.40 32.87 8.05
CA TYR A 553 -42.12 32.90 9.48
C TYR A 553 -42.50 34.23 10.15
N TYR A 554 -42.57 35.35 9.42
CA TYR A 554 -42.95 36.64 10.02
C TYR A 554 -44.44 36.71 10.30
N LYS A 555 -45.26 36.11 9.44
CA LYS A 555 -46.72 36.08 9.57
C LYS A 555 -47.24 34.80 10.20
N ASP A 556 -46.34 33.85 10.48
CA ASP A 556 -46.63 32.48 10.93
C ASP A 556 -47.73 31.80 10.08
N LYS A 557 -47.60 31.92 8.75
CA LYS A 557 -48.58 31.40 7.78
C LYS A 557 -47.91 30.63 6.66
N VAL A 558 -48.58 29.58 6.20
CA VAL A 558 -48.14 28.78 5.05
C VAL A 558 -48.90 29.26 3.81
N THR A 559 -48.16 29.75 2.82
CA THR A 559 -48.71 30.34 1.60
C THR A 559 -48.26 29.54 0.38
N CYS A 560 -49.20 29.26 -0.52
CA CYS A 560 -48.89 28.72 -1.84
C CYS A 560 -48.72 29.86 -2.84
N LEU A 561 -47.60 29.89 -3.57
CA LEU A 561 -47.36 30.93 -4.60
C LEU A 561 -48.38 30.90 -5.74
N THR A 562 -48.83 29.72 -6.16
CA THR A 562 -49.78 29.56 -7.28
C THR A 562 -51.23 29.85 -6.90
N CYS A 563 -51.65 29.51 -5.67
CA CYS A 563 -53.06 29.57 -5.26
C CYS A 563 -53.37 30.63 -4.19
N GLY A 564 -52.35 31.33 -3.69
CA GLY A 564 -52.48 32.33 -2.64
C GLY A 564 -52.80 31.74 -1.25
N ASP A 565 -53.16 32.63 -0.32
CA ASP A 565 -53.35 32.31 1.11
C ASP A 565 -54.63 31.52 1.42
N LYS A 566 -55.55 31.40 0.46
CA LYS A 566 -56.88 30.79 0.69
C LYS A 566 -56.87 29.26 0.64
N VAL A 567 -55.73 28.63 0.36
CA VAL A 567 -55.64 27.17 0.18
C VAL A 567 -54.88 26.53 1.33
N LYS A 568 -55.45 25.44 1.85
CA LYS A 568 -54.82 24.63 2.89
C LYS A 568 -53.58 23.92 2.33
N ALA A 569 -52.48 24.01 3.07
CA ALA A 569 -51.26 23.28 2.80
C ALA A 569 -51.02 22.28 3.94
N SER A 570 -50.81 21.03 3.59
CA SER A 570 -50.63 19.93 4.54
C SER A 570 -49.14 19.59 4.71
N PRO A 571 -48.65 19.34 5.94
CA PRO A 571 -47.27 18.93 6.17
C PRO A 571 -47.05 17.48 5.72
N VAL A 572 -46.05 17.26 4.87
CA VAL A 572 -45.65 15.94 4.37
C VAL A 572 -44.22 15.65 4.80
N GLU A 573 -44.03 14.48 5.40
CA GLU A 573 -42.70 13.96 5.71
C GLU A 573 -42.10 13.30 4.48
N MET A 574 -40.93 13.76 4.05
CA MET A 574 -40.16 13.22 2.93
C MET A 574 -38.66 13.37 3.16
N SER A 575 -37.82 12.72 2.35
CA SER A 575 -36.38 12.98 2.36
C SER A 575 -36.08 14.35 1.74
N TYR A 576 -35.10 15.05 2.30
CA TYR A 576 -34.65 16.33 1.76
C TYR A 576 -34.05 16.18 0.36
N ALA A 577 -33.38 15.05 0.08
CA ALA A 577 -32.89 14.70 -1.24
C ALA A 577 -34.03 14.62 -2.28
N PHE A 578 -35.20 14.08 -1.91
CA PHE A 578 -36.35 14.07 -2.80
C PHE A 578 -36.88 15.49 -3.05
N LYS A 579 -36.92 16.34 -2.02
CA LYS A 579 -37.27 17.77 -2.20
C LYS A 579 -36.31 18.46 -3.17
N LEU A 580 -35.00 18.22 -3.06
CA LEU A 580 -34.02 18.78 -4.00
C LEU A 580 -34.28 18.29 -5.44
N PHE A 581 -34.55 17.01 -5.62
CA PHE A 581 -34.90 16.44 -6.93
C PHE A 581 -36.14 17.13 -7.54
N LEU A 582 -37.16 17.44 -6.72
CA LEU A 582 -38.33 18.20 -7.19
C LEU A 582 -37.96 19.60 -7.67
N ASP A 583 -37.01 20.27 -7.01
CA ASP A 583 -36.55 21.60 -7.40
C ASP A 583 -35.67 21.54 -8.65
N GLU A 584 -34.85 20.50 -8.82
CA GLU A 584 -34.09 20.25 -10.04
C GLU A 584 -35.03 20.03 -11.24
N LEU A 585 -36.10 19.24 -11.08
CA LEU A 585 -37.13 19.08 -12.12
C LEU A 585 -37.79 20.43 -12.50
N LYS A 586 -38.13 21.26 -11.52
CA LYS A 586 -38.69 22.60 -11.78
C LYS A 586 -37.71 23.48 -12.55
N SER A 587 -36.41 23.40 -12.25
CA SER A 587 -35.38 24.16 -12.96
C SER A 587 -35.25 23.77 -14.43
N LEU A 588 -35.60 22.51 -14.77
CA LEU A 588 -35.68 22.01 -16.14
C LEU A 588 -37.00 22.37 -16.85
N GLY A 589 -37.90 23.11 -16.20
CA GLY A 589 -39.23 23.43 -16.72
C GLY A 589 -40.26 22.31 -16.58
N ILE A 590 -39.93 21.24 -15.85
CA ILE A 590 -40.85 20.13 -15.55
C ILE A 590 -41.60 20.47 -14.28
N ARG A 591 -42.94 20.43 -14.29
CA ARG A 591 -43.77 20.68 -13.10
C ARG A 591 -44.13 19.37 -12.38
N PRO A 592 -43.48 19.00 -11.27
CA PRO A 592 -43.85 17.83 -10.50
C PRO A 592 -45.06 18.13 -9.60
N LYS A 593 -46.24 17.61 -9.95
CA LYS A 593 -47.46 17.74 -9.14
C LYS A 593 -47.56 16.60 -8.13
N LEU A 594 -47.58 16.92 -6.83
CA LEU A 594 -47.79 15.94 -5.76
C LEU A 594 -49.28 15.77 -5.46
N SER A 595 -49.80 14.54 -5.58
CA SER A 595 -51.19 14.20 -5.25
C SER A 595 -51.25 13.66 -3.82
N LEU A 596 -51.77 14.46 -2.89
CA LEU A 596 -51.89 14.08 -1.48
C LEU A 596 -53.04 13.09 -1.28
N ARG A 597 -52.83 12.14 -0.35
CA ARG A 597 -53.85 11.20 0.14
C ARG A 597 -53.82 11.19 1.65
N ASP A 598 -54.97 10.89 2.25
CA ASP A 598 -55.07 10.74 3.71
C ASP A 598 -54.28 9.49 4.15
N LYS A 599 -53.53 9.63 5.25
CA LYS A 599 -52.66 8.58 5.80
C LYS A 599 -53.45 7.41 6.40
N TYR A 600 -54.68 7.66 6.85
CA TYR A 600 -55.48 6.70 7.60
C TYR A 600 -56.75 6.24 6.88
N LYS A 601 -57.17 6.91 5.79
CA LYS A 601 -58.29 6.42 4.97
C LYS A 601 -57.77 5.48 3.90
N ILE A 602 -57.91 4.19 4.18
CA ILE A 602 -57.87 3.15 3.14
C ILE A 602 -59.22 3.26 2.42
N ASN A 603 -59.22 3.72 1.18
CA ASN A 603 -60.39 3.53 0.31
C ASN A 603 -60.52 2.02 0.09
N ASN A 604 -61.61 1.43 0.57
CA ASN A 604 -62.06 0.13 0.09
C ASN A 604 -62.37 0.21 -1.41
#